data_AF-A0A8D0F7R8-F1
#
_entry.id   AF-A0A8D0F7R8-F1
#
_cell.length_a   1.000
_cell.length_b   1.000
_cell.length_c   1.000
_cell.angle_alpha   90.00
_cell.angle_beta   90.00
_cell.angle_gamma   90.00
#
_symmetry.space_group_name_H-M   'P 1'
#
loop_
_entity.id
_entity.type
_entity.pdbx_description
1 polymer ?
#
loop_
_entity_poly.entity_id
_entity_poly.type
_entity_poly.pdbx_seq_one_letter_code
_entity_poly.pdbx_strand_id
1 'polypeptide(L)'
;MEIVWEVLFLLQANFIVCISAQQNSPKIHEGWWAYKEVVQGSFVPVPSFWGLVNSAWNLCSVGKRQSPVNIETSHMIFDPFLTPLRINTGGRKVSGTMYNTGRHVSLRLDKEHLVNISGGPMTYSHRLEEIRLHFGSEDSQGSEHLLNGQAFSGEVRQCI
;
A
#
# COMPACT_ATOMS: atom_id res chain seq x y z
N MET A 1 22.11 -43.04 9.27
CA MET A 1 20.81 -42.74 8.61
C MET A 1 20.18 -41.48 9.19
N GLU A 2 20.93 -40.38 9.28
CA GLU A 2 20.43 -39.10 9.82
C GLU A 2 20.72 -37.89 8.92
N ILE A 3 21.37 -38.07 7.76
CA ILE A 3 21.74 -36.96 6.86
C ILE A 3 20.73 -36.80 5.71
N VAL A 4 19.87 -37.80 5.49
CA VAL A 4 18.93 -37.81 4.34
C VAL A 4 17.67 -36.97 4.61
N TRP A 5 17.39 -36.63 5.88
CA TRP A 5 16.19 -35.86 6.27
C TRP A 5 16.40 -34.34 6.27
N GLU A 6 17.63 -33.85 6.49
CA GLU A 6 17.97 -32.41 6.45
C GLU A 6 17.90 -31.83 5.02
N VAL A 7 18.22 -32.65 4.01
CA VAL A 7 18.22 -32.20 2.60
C VAL A 7 16.80 -32.09 2.02
N LEU A 8 15.82 -32.79 2.61
CA LEU A 8 14.44 -32.78 2.12
C LEU A 8 13.66 -31.52 2.55
N PHE A 9 14.06 -30.87 3.65
CA PHE A 9 13.39 -29.65 4.13
C PHE A 9 13.76 -28.38 3.36
N LEU A 10 14.91 -28.35 2.68
CA LEU A 10 15.34 -27.20 1.88
C LEU A 10 14.72 -27.16 0.47
N LEU A 11 13.94 -28.17 0.07
CA LEU A 11 13.38 -28.30 -1.29
C LEU A 11 11.91 -27.84 -1.43
N GLN A 12 11.22 -27.43 -0.36
CA GLN A 12 9.81 -26.98 -0.42
C GLN A 12 9.58 -25.47 -0.26
N ALA A 13 10.64 -24.66 -0.18
CA ALA A 13 10.52 -23.20 -0.13
C ALA A 13 10.89 -22.50 -1.45
N ASN A 14 10.60 -23.14 -2.60
CA ASN A 14 10.61 -22.42 -3.87
C ASN A 14 9.31 -21.61 -4.03
N PHE A 15 9.24 -20.49 -3.29
CA PHE A 15 8.36 -19.39 -3.64
C PHE A 15 8.89 -18.74 -4.92
N ILE A 16 8.56 -19.33 -6.06
CA ILE A 16 8.79 -18.70 -7.36
C ILE A 16 7.85 -17.50 -7.45
N VAL A 17 8.33 -16.34 -7.00
CA VAL A 17 7.79 -15.05 -7.37
C VAL A 17 8.42 -14.71 -8.72
N CYS A 18 7.76 -15.08 -9.82
CA CYS A 18 8.17 -14.67 -11.15
C CYS A 18 7.85 -13.18 -11.32
N ILE A 19 8.81 -12.29 -11.06
CA ILE A 19 8.70 -10.87 -11.40
C ILE A 19 9.16 -10.71 -12.86
N SER A 20 8.23 -10.68 -13.80
CA SER A 20 8.54 -10.15 -15.13
C SER A 20 8.40 -8.63 -15.07
N ALA A 21 9.52 -7.91 -14.97
CA ALA A 21 9.52 -6.46 -15.05
C ALA A 21 9.22 -6.02 -16.49
N GLN A 22 8.01 -5.55 -16.76
CA GLN A 22 7.76 -4.80 -17.99
C GLN A 22 8.46 -3.44 -17.87
N GLN A 23 9.43 -3.19 -18.76
CA GLN A 23 9.98 -1.84 -18.97
C GLN A 23 8.86 -0.96 -19.55
N ASN A 24 8.10 -0.32 -18.67
CA ASN A 24 7.32 0.84 -19.08
C ASN A 24 8.29 2.01 -19.22
N SER A 25 8.24 2.69 -20.37
CA SER A 25 8.92 3.97 -20.54
C SER A 25 8.53 4.90 -19.38
N PRO A 26 9.47 5.63 -18.77
CA PRO A 26 9.14 6.61 -17.74
C PRO A 26 8.13 7.58 -18.34
N LYS A 27 6.86 7.48 -17.92
CA LYS A 27 5.85 8.44 -18.35
C LYS A 27 6.28 9.79 -17.83
N ILE A 28 6.53 10.71 -18.75
CA ILE A 28 6.77 12.12 -18.45
C ILE A 28 5.59 12.57 -17.58
N HIS A 29 5.90 13.14 -16.42
CA HIS A 29 4.93 13.51 -15.40
C HIS A 29 4.10 14.70 -15.91
N GLU A 30 3.02 14.45 -16.64
CA GLU A 30 1.88 15.37 -16.71
C GLU A 30 1.07 15.28 -15.39
N GLY A 31 1.77 15.43 -14.27
CA GLY A 31 1.23 15.20 -12.95
C GLY A 31 0.75 16.49 -12.32
N TRP A 32 -0.56 16.67 -12.20
CA TRP A 32 -1.19 17.80 -11.47
C TRP A 32 -0.89 17.84 -9.95
N TRP A 33 -0.07 16.92 -9.44
CA TRP A 33 0.35 16.82 -8.04
C TRP A 33 1.61 15.98 -7.87
N ALA A 34 2.40 16.28 -6.85
CA ALA A 34 3.65 15.58 -6.50
C ALA A 34 3.91 15.58 -4.98
N TYR A 35 4.91 14.81 -4.55
CA TYR A 35 5.43 14.84 -3.17
C TYR A 35 6.59 15.82 -2.98
N LYS A 36 7.17 16.33 -4.08
CA LYS A 36 8.31 17.26 -4.06
C LYS A 36 8.01 18.50 -4.88
N GLU A 37 8.42 19.66 -4.38
CA GLU A 37 8.06 21.00 -4.89
C GLU A 37 8.56 21.29 -6.31
N VAL A 38 9.64 20.63 -6.73
CA VAL A 38 10.25 20.83 -8.05
C VAL A 38 10.38 19.51 -8.77
N VAL A 39 9.58 19.35 -9.82
CA VAL A 39 9.76 18.31 -10.83
C VAL A 39 10.16 19.04 -12.11
N GLN A 40 11.44 18.91 -12.51
CA GLN A 40 11.95 19.43 -13.79
C GLN A 40 11.72 20.95 -14.03
N GLY A 41 11.85 21.78 -12.99
CA GLY A 41 11.78 23.24 -13.11
C GLY A 41 10.38 23.86 -13.17
N SER A 42 9.32 23.04 -13.11
CA SER A 42 7.94 23.50 -12.94
C SER A 42 7.47 23.26 -11.50
N PHE A 43 6.77 24.24 -10.92
CA PHE A 43 6.15 24.09 -9.60
C PHE A 43 4.98 23.12 -9.68
N VAL A 44 5.03 22.05 -8.89
CA VAL A 44 3.94 21.06 -8.77
C VAL A 44 3.45 21.08 -7.33
N PRO A 45 2.13 21.13 -7.09
CA PRO A 45 1.62 21.26 -5.73
C PRO A 45 1.96 20.03 -4.90
N VAL A 46 2.58 20.29 -3.75
CA VAL A 46 2.91 19.31 -2.71
C VAL A 46 1.74 19.12 -1.73
N PRO A 47 1.76 18.11 -0.84
CA PRO A 47 0.62 17.80 0.03
C PRO A 47 0.03 18.99 0.79
N SER A 48 0.87 19.93 1.24
CA SER A 48 0.42 21.16 1.92
C SER A 48 -0.42 22.10 1.05
N PHE A 49 -0.33 21.99 -0.27
CA PHE A 49 -1.04 22.85 -1.23
C PHE A 49 -2.16 22.13 -2.00
N TRP A 50 -2.30 20.79 -1.91
CA TRP A 50 -3.28 20.03 -2.70
C TRP A 50 -4.71 20.58 -2.56
N GLY A 51 -5.13 20.95 -1.36
CA GLY A 51 -6.47 21.50 -1.12
C GLY A 51 -6.66 22.96 -1.50
N LEU A 52 -5.59 23.70 -1.82
CA LEU A 52 -5.64 25.14 -2.13
C LEU A 52 -5.64 25.41 -3.63
N VAL A 53 -5.02 24.53 -4.41
CA VAL A 53 -4.77 24.74 -5.85
C VAL A 53 -5.86 24.18 -6.76
N ASN A 54 -6.66 23.22 -6.26
CA ASN A 54 -7.72 22.59 -7.03
C ASN A 54 -8.99 22.47 -6.17
N SER A 55 -10.08 23.09 -6.61
CA SER A 55 -11.37 23.06 -5.91
C SER A 55 -11.92 21.64 -5.74
N ALA A 56 -11.61 20.72 -6.66
CA ALA A 56 -11.99 19.31 -6.55
C ALA A 56 -11.31 18.60 -5.36
N TRP A 57 -10.21 19.15 -4.84
CA TRP A 57 -9.44 18.58 -3.73
C TRP A 57 -9.54 19.42 -2.45
N ASN A 58 -10.51 20.33 -2.36
CA ASN A 58 -10.70 21.19 -1.18
C ASN A 58 -10.76 20.38 0.13
N LEU A 59 -11.31 19.16 0.09
CA LEU A 59 -11.35 18.25 1.25
C LEU A 59 -9.96 17.91 1.83
N CYS A 60 -8.88 18.00 1.06
CA CYS A 60 -7.52 17.85 1.56
C CYS A 60 -7.12 18.97 2.54
N SER A 61 -7.75 20.15 2.44
CA SER A 61 -7.51 21.27 3.36
C SER A 61 -8.59 21.40 4.44
N VAL A 62 -9.86 21.26 4.08
CA VAL A 62 -10.98 21.50 5.03
C VAL A 62 -11.58 20.24 5.64
N GLY A 63 -11.19 19.05 5.16
CA GLY A 63 -11.73 17.78 5.61
C GLY A 63 -11.25 17.40 7.02
N LYS A 64 -12.16 16.87 7.84
CA LYS A 64 -11.87 16.47 9.24
C LYS A 64 -11.49 14.99 9.41
N ARG A 65 -11.43 14.23 8.31
CA ARG A 65 -11.22 12.78 8.30
C ARG A 65 -10.20 12.38 7.23
N GLN A 66 -9.10 13.13 7.17
CA GLN A 66 -7.99 12.83 6.27
C GLN A 66 -7.08 11.76 6.88
N SER A 67 -6.47 10.97 6.01
CA SER A 67 -5.38 10.06 6.33
C SER A 67 -4.10 10.55 5.63
N PRO A 68 -2.90 10.19 6.11
CA PRO A 68 -2.60 9.35 7.29
C PRO A 68 -2.85 10.03 8.64
N VAL A 69 -2.74 9.25 9.71
CA VAL A 69 -2.79 9.74 11.11
C VAL A 69 -1.67 9.13 11.95
N ASN A 70 -1.34 9.79 13.06
CA ASN A 70 -0.57 9.17 14.14
C ASN A 70 -1.50 8.32 15.01
N ILE A 71 -1.17 7.04 15.13
CA ILE A 71 -1.94 6.10 15.92
C ILE A 71 -1.31 6.02 17.32
N GLU A 72 -1.99 6.61 18.30
CA GLU A 72 -1.56 6.60 19.71
C GLU A 72 -2.20 5.43 20.46
N THR A 73 -1.39 4.42 20.81
CA THR A 73 -1.88 3.18 21.43
C THR A 73 -2.54 3.42 22.80
N SER A 74 -2.16 4.48 23.50
CA SER A 74 -2.76 4.89 24.79
C SER A 74 -4.19 5.43 24.65
N HIS A 75 -4.57 5.92 23.46
CA HIS A 75 -5.90 6.48 23.19
C HIS A 75 -6.80 5.51 22.41
N MET A 76 -6.32 4.30 22.13
CA MET A 76 -7.12 3.26 21.48
C MET A 76 -8.18 2.70 22.42
N ILE A 77 -9.36 2.44 21.85
CA ILE A 77 -10.45 1.76 22.53
C ILE A 77 -10.56 0.36 21.95
N PHE A 78 -10.53 -0.66 22.81
CA PHE A 78 -10.79 -2.04 22.40
C PHE A 78 -12.28 -2.24 22.14
N ASP A 79 -12.62 -2.71 20.94
CA ASP A 79 -13.97 -3.09 20.58
C ASP A 79 -14.12 -4.63 20.56
N PRO A 80 -14.83 -5.22 21.55
CA PRO A 80 -15.03 -6.66 21.63
C PRO A 80 -15.97 -7.24 20.57
N PHE A 81 -16.72 -6.39 19.84
CA PHE A 81 -17.68 -6.82 18.83
C PHE A 81 -17.06 -6.94 17.43
N LEU A 82 -15.79 -6.56 17.26
CA LEU A 82 -15.09 -6.73 16.01
C LEU A 82 -14.95 -8.21 15.67
N THR A 83 -15.47 -8.58 14.50
CA THR A 83 -15.26 -9.92 13.95
C THR A 83 -13.82 -10.08 13.45
N PRO A 84 -13.27 -11.30 13.41
CA PRO A 84 -11.93 -11.51 12.85
C PRO A 84 -11.86 -11.03 11.40
N LEU A 85 -10.77 -10.32 11.05
CA LEU A 85 -10.48 -9.96 9.67
C LEU A 85 -10.17 -11.23 8.87
N ARG A 86 -10.82 -11.39 7.71
CA ARG A 86 -10.69 -12.56 6.83
C ARG A 86 -10.26 -12.13 5.44
N ILE A 87 -9.16 -12.73 4.96
CA ILE A 87 -8.67 -12.58 3.59
C ILE A 87 -8.89 -13.90 2.87
N ASN A 88 -9.75 -13.88 1.84
CA ASN A 88 -10.07 -15.04 1.04
C ASN A 88 -9.40 -14.94 -0.34
N THR A 89 -8.44 -15.80 -0.59
CA THR A 89 -7.73 -15.93 -1.89
C THR A 89 -8.25 -17.11 -2.73
N GLY A 90 -9.32 -17.77 -2.30
CA GLY A 90 -9.84 -18.99 -2.92
C GLY A 90 -8.89 -20.18 -2.82
N GLY A 91 -7.90 -20.14 -1.91
CA GLY A 91 -6.89 -21.19 -1.76
C GLY A 91 -5.86 -21.24 -2.89
N ARG A 92 -5.81 -20.21 -3.75
CA ARG A 92 -4.90 -20.14 -4.89
C ARG A 92 -3.81 -19.10 -4.63
N LYS A 93 -2.68 -19.25 -5.33
CA LYS A 93 -1.67 -18.19 -5.41
C LYS A 93 -2.29 -16.98 -6.09
N VAL A 94 -1.96 -15.79 -5.57
CA VAL A 94 -2.40 -14.51 -6.12
C VAL A 94 -1.32 -14.03 -7.07
N SER A 95 -1.72 -13.67 -8.28
CA SER A 95 -0.85 -13.10 -9.30
C SER A 95 -1.31 -11.68 -9.62
N GLY A 96 -0.38 -10.86 -10.09
CA GLY A 96 -0.65 -9.48 -10.44
C GLY A 96 0.54 -8.85 -11.15
N THR A 97 0.30 -7.68 -11.72
CA THR A 97 1.31 -6.90 -12.44
C THR A 97 1.74 -5.70 -11.60
N MET A 98 3.05 -5.51 -11.49
CA MET A 98 3.64 -4.38 -10.77
C MET A 98 3.89 -3.20 -11.73
N TYR A 99 3.50 -2.01 -11.31
CA TYR A 99 3.60 -0.76 -12.04
C TYR A 99 4.35 0.28 -11.23
N ASN A 100 5.35 0.89 -11.86
CA ASN A 100 5.89 2.15 -11.38
C ASN A 100 5.01 3.29 -11.92
N THR A 101 4.27 3.95 -11.03
CA THR A 101 3.36 5.05 -11.40
C THR A 101 4.08 6.41 -11.50
N GLY A 102 5.39 6.45 -11.19
CA GLY A 102 6.15 7.69 -11.01
C GLY A 102 5.89 8.39 -9.67
N ARG A 103 5.03 7.83 -8.80
CA ARG A 103 4.73 8.38 -7.46
C ARG A 103 4.76 7.32 -6.35
N HIS A 104 4.33 6.12 -6.68
CA HIS A 104 4.38 4.94 -5.81
C HIS A 104 4.52 3.68 -6.69
N VAL A 105 4.90 2.58 -6.07
CA VAL A 105 4.83 1.27 -6.71
C VAL A 105 3.45 0.69 -6.44
N SER A 106 2.77 0.26 -7.49
CA SER A 106 1.44 -0.35 -7.42
C SER A 106 1.50 -1.78 -7.94
N LEU A 107 0.91 -2.72 -7.22
CA LEU A 107 0.66 -4.08 -7.67
C LEU A 107 -0.85 -4.24 -7.91
N ARG A 108 -1.25 -4.43 -9.17
CA ARG A 108 -2.65 -4.69 -9.52
C ARG A 108 -2.86 -6.18 -9.71
N LEU A 109 -3.87 -6.72 -9.04
CA LEU A 109 -4.15 -8.15 -9.07
C LEU A 109 -4.79 -8.55 -10.41
N ASP A 110 -4.49 -9.76 -10.86
CA ASP A 110 -5.12 -10.32 -12.06
C ASP A 110 -6.62 -10.50 -11.84
N LYS A 111 -7.43 -10.17 -12.86
CA LYS A 111 -8.89 -10.19 -12.73
C LYS A 111 -9.47 -11.60 -12.58
N GLU A 112 -8.71 -12.62 -12.97
CA GLU A 112 -9.10 -14.03 -12.93
C GLU A 112 -9.17 -14.61 -11.51
N HIS A 113 -8.41 -14.04 -10.56
CA HIS A 113 -8.35 -14.52 -9.18
C HIS A 113 -8.78 -13.41 -8.23
N LEU A 114 -9.99 -13.53 -7.72
CA LEU A 114 -10.58 -12.50 -6.87
C LEU A 114 -10.10 -12.71 -5.44
N VAL A 115 -9.48 -11.68 -4.86
CA VAL A 115 -9.11 -11.67 -3.44
C VAL A 115 -10.10 -10.78 -2.71
N ASN A 116 -10.78 -11.35 -1.71
CA ASN A 116 -11.80 -10.66 -0.94
C ASN A 116 -11.38 -10.48 0.51
N ILE A 117 -11.68 -9.31 1.07
CA ILE A 117 -11.40 -8.93 2.46
C ILE A 117 -12.74 -8.67 3.15
N SER A 118 -12.96 -9.29 4.31
CA SER A 118 -14.21 -9.20 5.06
C SER A 118 -13.98 -9.28 6.57
N GLY A 119 -14.99 -8.93 7.36
CA GLY A 119 -14.89 -8.90 8.82
C GLY A 119 -14.19 -7.65 9.35
N GLY A 120 -13.71 -7.70 10.60
CA GLY A 120 -13.20 -6.52 11.28
C GLY A 120 -14.29 -5.44 11.38
N PRO A 121 -13.97 -4.17 11.05
CA PRO A 121 -14.95 -3.08 11.07
C PRO A 121 -15.82 -3.01 9.79
N MET A 122 -15.65 -3.90 8.82
CA MET A 122 -16.30 -3.83 7.52
C MET A 122 -17.67 -4.52 7.55
N THR A 123 -18.72 -3.83 7.09
CA THR A 123 -20.08 -4.40 6.99
C THR A 123 -20.22 -5.40 5.84
N TYR A 124 -19.46 -5.22 4.76
CA TYR A 124 -19.53 -6.03 3.55
C TYR A 124 -18.18 -6.69 3.25
N SER A 125 -18.19 -7.62 2.29
CA SER A 125 -16.96 -8.13 1.69
C SER A 125 -16.51 -7.18 0.59
N HIS A 126 -15.26 -6.72 0.65
CA HIS A 126 -14.66 -5.86 -0.35
C HIS A 126 -13.63 -6.64 -1.17
N ARG A 127 -13.37 -6.18 -2.40
CA ARG A 127 -12.47 -6.86 -3.31
C ARG A 127 -11.18 -6.09 -3.41
N LEU A 128 -10.07 -6.76 -3.12
CA LEU A 128 -8.75 -6.20 -3.30
C LEU A 128 -8.48 -5.95 -4.80
N GLU A 129 -8.24 -4.69 -5.16
CA GLU A 129 -7.97 -4.26 -6.52
C GLU A 129 -6.49 -3.99 -6.74
N GLU A 130 -5.89 -3.25 -5.81
CA GLU A 130 -4.53 -2.73 -5.93
C GLU A 130 -3.83 -2.73 -4.57
N ILE A 131 -2.53 -3.01 -4.56
CA ILE A 131 -1.66 -2.85 -3.40
C ILE A 131 -0.64 -1.76 -3.74
N ARG A 132 -0.55 -0.72 -2.91
CA ARG A 132 0.40 0.38 -3.07
C ARG A 132 1.47 0.30 -2.02
N LEU A 133 2.72 0.52 -2.43
CA LEU A 133 3.86 0.63 -1.54
C LEU A 133 4.30 2.08 -1.44
N HIS A 134 4.35 2.58 -0.22
CA HIS A 134 4.93 3.87 0.16
C HIS A 134 6.21 3.58 0.96
N PHE A 135 7.28 4.29 0.65
CA PHE A 135 8.58 4.11 1.28
C PHE A 135 9.36 5.42 1.23
N GLY A 136 10.27 5.60 2.19
CA GLY A 136 11.13 6.77 2.26
C GLY A 136 12.49 6.50 1.63
N SER A 137 13.34 7.51 1.66
CA SER A 137 14.74 7.40 1.24
C SER A 137 15.65 6.80 2.30
N GLU A 138 15.18 6.70 3.55
CA GLU A 138 15.94 6.24 4.71
C GLU A 138 15.10 5.24 5.50
N ASP A 139 15.73 4.26 6.14
CA ASP A 139 15.01 3.22 6.88
C ASP A 139 14.20 3.75 8.09
N SER A 140 14.51 4.96 8.55
CA SER A 140 13.82 5.61 9.67
C SER A 140 12.51 6.30 9.28
N GLN A 141 12.22 6.43 7.98
CA GLN A 141 11.05 7.16 7.47
C GLN A 141 10.49 6.49 6.21
N GLY A 142 9.17 6.58 5.99
CA GLY A 142 8.57 6.06 4.76
C GLY A 142 7.15 5.59 4.87
N SER A 143 6.74 5.12 6.05
CA SER A 143 5.33 4.91 6.34
C SER A 143 4.59 6.24 6.33
N GLU A 144 3.34 6.22 5.89
CA GLU A 144 2.49 7.40 5.93
C GLU A 144 1.86 7.52 7.33
N HIS A 145 1.34 6.40 7.86
CA HIS A 145 0.89 6.32 9.25
C HIS A 145 2.08 6.23 10.21
N LEU A 146 1.87 6.78 11.40
CA LEU A 146 2.83 6.70 12.52
C LEU A 146 2.23 5.88 13.65
N LEU A 147 3.06 5.24 14.45
CA LEU A 147 2.66 4.56 15.68
C LEU A 147 3.35 5.25 16.86
N ASN A 148 2.59 5.87 17.76
CA ASN A 148 3.12 6.63 18.90
C ASN A 148 4.19 7.67 18.48
N GLY A 149 3.99 8.32 17.34
CA GLY A 149 4.91 9.30 16.76
C GLY A 149 6.09 8.70 15.97
N GLN A 150 6.23 7.37 15.95
CA GLN A 150 7.30 6.68 15.23
C GLN A 150 6.89 6.31 13.81
N ALA A 151 7.75 6.63 12.84
CA ALA A 151 7.63 6.19 11.45
C ALA A 151 8.35 4.85 11.24
N PHE A 152 7.97 4.14 10.16
CA PHE A 152 8.61 2.92 9.69
C PHE A 152 9.19 3.14 8.28
N SER A 153 10.06 2.25 7.82
CA SER A 153 10.74 2.37 6.52
C SER A 153 9.79 2.38 5.31
N GLY A 154 8.58 1.84 5.47
CA GLY A 154 7.55 1.85 4.44
C GLY A 154 6.21 1.34 4.94
N GLU A 155 5.18 1.53 4.11
CA GLU A 155 3.82 1.11 4.36
C GLU A 155 3.22 0.46 3.11
N VAL A 156 2.60 -0.69 3.31
CA VAL A 156 1.82 -1.37 2.28
C VAL A 156 0.35 -1.03 2.51
N ARG A 157 -0.26 -0.39 1.52
CA ARG A 157 -1.69 -0.03 1.53
C ARG A 157 -2.46 -0.88 0.55
N GLN A 158 -3.53 -1.50 1.03
CA GLN A 158 -4.50 -2.21 0.20
C GLN A 158 -5.60 -1.25 -0.24
N CYS A 159 -5.89 -1.20 -1.54
CA CYS A 159 -7.05 -0.54 -2.11
C CYS A 159 -8.11 -1.59 -2.41
N ILE A 160 -9.27 -1.45 -1.75
CA ILE A 160 -10.39 -2.38 -1.73
C ILE A 160 -11.67 -1.78 -2.30
#